data_AF-A0A960DR98-F1
#
_entry.id   AF-A0A960DR98-F1
#
_cell.length_a   1.000
_cell.length_b   1.000
_cell.length_c   1.000
_cell.angle_alpha   90.00
_cell.angle_beta   90.00
_cell.angle_gamma   90.00
#
_symmetry.space_group_name_H-M   'P 1'
#
loop_
_entity.id
_entity.type
_entity.pdbx_description
1 polymer ?
#
loop_
_entity_poly.entity_id
_entity_poly.type
_entity_poly.pdbx_seq_one_letter_code
_entity_poly.pdbx_strand_id
1 'polypeptide(L)'
;MADAAANRYPFTKPFGWFAVSETDELAVGQAKAAYYWDTHLVVWRDETGEAHVQDAFCPHLGAHLGHGGVVKQCQIECPFHGWLFDGEGANTAIPYSERTNKKAKLKTYPVTEVNGFIFAWFHPLDEEPRWAMEPVTDILTDDFVGPKKTRHVVEAGIQEMAENAVDSAHFRYVHNTAEVPEIVRYDMEAHQTFMESIQKFPTPRGVVEGQINAQQMGPGSSIVRFNGIIDTILVSASTPITGDQTETRFHFYV
;
A
#
# COMPACT_ATOMS: atom_id res chain seq x y z
N MET A 1 -18.17 -12.37 30.61
CA MET A 1 -17.61 -13.13 29.48
C MET A 1 -18.19 -12.50 28.25
N ALA A 2 -17.40 -11.67 27.56
CA ALA A 2 -17.86 -11.04 26.33
C ALA A 2 -18.00 -12.14 25.29
N ASP A 3 -19.21 -12.26 24.74
CA ASP A 3 -19.52 -13.14 23.62
C ASP A 3 -18.52 -12.83 22.50
N ALA A 4 -17.81 -13.85 22.04
CA ALA A 4 -16.93 -13.73 20.90
C ALA A 4 -17.82 -13.47 19.69
N ALA A 5 -18.09 -12.18 19.41
CA ALA A 5 -18.73 -11.76 18.18
C ALA A 5 -18.03 -12.53 17.06
N ALA A 6 -18.77 -13.42 16.39
CA ALA A 6 -18.24 -14.26 15.33
C ALA A 6 -17.45 -13.34 14.40
N ASN A 7 -16.13 -13.58 14.29
CA ASN A 7 -15.27 -12.77 13.46
C ASN A 7 -15.85 -12.77 12.04
N ARG A 8 -16.44 -11.64 11.62
CA ARG A 8 -17.11 -11.50 10.32
C ARG A 8 -16.17 -11.85 9.18
N TYR A 9 -14.87 -11.64 9.38
CA TYR A 9 -13.80 -11.91 8.43
C TYR A 9 -12.87 -12.99 9.02
N PRO A 10 -13.21 -14.29 8.89
CA PRO A 10 -12.47 -15.38 9.53
C PRO A 10 -11.08 -15.65 8.90
N PHE A 11 -10.63 -14.79 7.99
CA PHE A 11 -9.41 -14.97 7.20
C PHE A 11 -8.22 -14.22 7.81
N THR A 12 -7.03 -14.80 7.66
CA THR A 12 -5.78 -14.12 8.01
C THR A 12 -5.44 -13.05 6.97
N LYS A 13 -4.71 -12.00 7.38
CA LYS A 13 -4.18 -11.00 6.45
C LYS A 13 -3.26 -11.68 5.44
N PRO A 14 -3.44 -11.45 4.12
CA PRO A 14 -2.58 -12.04 3.11
C PRO A 14 -1.18 -11.41 3.19
N PHE A 15 -0.16 -12.16 2.79
CA PHE A 15 1.18 -11.61 2.63
C PHE A 15 1.32 -10.89 1.29
N GLY A 16 2.19 -9.89 1.20
CA GLY A 16 2.37 -9.12 -0.01
C GLY A 16 2.97 -7.74 0.23
N TRP A 17 3.11 -6.98 -0.86
CA TRP A 17 3.43 -5.56 -0.81
C TRP A 17 2.16 -4.75 -0.53
N PHE A 18 2.21 -3.89 0.49
CA PHE A 18 1.13 -2.97 0.80
C PHE A 18 1.64 -1.55 1.00
N ALA A 19 0.90 -0.56 0.48
CA ALA A 19 1.30 0.83 0.59
C ALA A 19 1.06 1.36 2.01
N VAL A 20 2.13 1.73 2.72
CA VAL A 20 2.03 2.27 4.10
C VAL A 20 2.09 3.80 4.13
N SER A 21 2.53 4.44 3.04
CA SER A 21 2.49 5.88 2.86
C SER A 21 2.46 6.25 1.38
N GLU A 22 2.04 7.47 1.09
CA GLU A 22 2.34 8.16 -0.15
C GLU A 22 3.80 8.65 -0.15
N THR A 23 4.43 8.66 -1.33
CA THR A 23 5.82 9.16 -1.52
C THR A 23 5.97 10.62 -1.10
N ASP A 24 5.02 11.47 -1.51
CA ASP A 24 5.04 12.92 -1.29
C ASP A 24 4.59 13.34 0.13
N GLU A 25 4.08 12.41 0.93
CA GLU A 25 3.75 12.64 2.33
C GLU A 25 4.94 12.42 3.29
N LEU A 26 6.11 12.09 2.75
CA LEU A 26 7.31 11.83 3.55
C LEU A 26 8.53 12.48 2.89
N ALA A 27 8.84 13.71 3.30
CA ALA A 27 10.02 14.40 2.82
C ALA A 27 11.31 13.81 3.41
N VAL A 28 12.45 14.08 2.78
CA VAL A 28 13.78 13.73 3.28
C VAL A 28 13.97 14.26 4.71
N GLY A 29 14.45 13.40 5.61
CA GLY A 29 14.66 13.72 7.02
C GLY A 29 13.39 13.72 7.88
N GLN A 30 12.24 13.26 7.36
CA GLN A 30 11.00 13.17 8.13
C GLN A 30 10.75 11.74 8.63
N ALA A 31 10.03 11.66 9.75
CA ALA A 31 9.42 10.44 10.26
C ALA A 31 7.93 10.68 10.51
N LYS A 32 7.11 9.67 10.28
CA LYS A 32 5.67 9.70 10.56
C LYS A 32 5.19 8.38 11.17
N ALA A 33 4.15 8.46 11.97
CA ALA A 33 3.42 7.29 12.45
C ALA A 33 2.52 6.72 11.34
N ALA A 34 2.43 5.40 11.30
CA ALA A 34 1.48 4.65 10.50
C ALA A 34 0.89 3.50 11.34
N TYR A 35 -0.30 3.02 10.98
CA TYR A 35 -0.93 1.89 11.66
C TYR A 35 -1.57 0.96 10.64
N TYR A 36 -0.97 -0.22 10.48
CA TYR A 36 -1.40 -1.26 9.53
C TYR A 36 -1.13 -2.64 10.10
N TRP A 37 -1.87 -3.63 9.63
CA TRP A 37 -1.75 -5.02 10.09
C TRP A 37 -1.86 -5.16 11.63
N ASP A 38 -2.76 -4.39 12.25
CA ASP A 38 -2.91 -4.26 13.71
C ASP A 38 -1.64 -3.78 14.45
N THR A 39 -0.69 -3.17 13.73
CA THR A 39 0.65 -2.85 14.22
C THR A 39 0.97 -1.36 14.03
N HIS A 40 1.55 -0.75 15.07
CA HIS A 40 2.10 0.60 14.96
C HIS A 40 3.45 0.57 14.25
N LEU A 41 3.55 1.35 13.19
CA LEU A 41 4.74 1.48 12.35
C LEU A 41 5.29 2.90 12.41
N VAL A 42 6.59 3.02 12.20
CA VAL A 42 7.24 4.27 11.84
C VAL A 42 7.70 4.17 10.39
N VAL A 43 7.33 5.16 9.59
CA VAL A 43 7.82 5.36 8.23
C VAL A 43 8.72 6.58 8.28
N TRP A 44 9.98 6.46 7.87
CA TRP A 44 10.92 7.57 7.90
C TRP A 44 11.81 7.57 6.66
N ARG A 45 12.25 8.75 6.23
CA ARG A 45 13.12 8.91 5.07
C ARG A 45 14.44 9.50 5.50
N ASP A 46 15.53 8.80 5.21
CA ASP A 46 16.86 9.27 5.54
C ASP A 46 17.33 10.41 4.63
N GLU A 47 18.48 10.99 4.97
CA GLU A 47 19.08 12.09 4.23
C GLU A 47 19.60 11.70 2.83
N THR A 48 19.70 10.40 2.52
CA THR A 48 20.00 9.91 1.17
C THR A 48 18.75 9.82 0.29
N GLY A 49 17.57 9.89 0.92
CA GLY A 49 16.27 9.77 0.27
C GLY A 49 15.68 8.38 0.36
N GLU A 50 16.33 7.42 1.00
CA GLU A 50 15.81 6.06 1.18
C GLU A 50 14.72 6.03 2.27
N ALA A 51 13.62 5.35 1.97
CA ALA A 51 12.51 5.18 2.90
C ALA A 51 12.65 3.88 3.70
N HIS A 52 12.39 3.97 5.00
CA HIS A 52 12.49 2.89 5.97
C HIS A 52 11.14 2.69 6.66
N VAL A 53 10.74 1.43 6.86
CA VAL A 53 9.51 1.06 7.56
C VAL A 53 9.86 0.07 8.66
N GLN A 54 9.52 0.41 9.89
CA GLN A 54 9.91 -0.34 11.09
C GLN A 54 8.79 -0.36 12.12
N ASP A 55 8.84 -1.27 13.09
CA ASP A 55 7.96 -1.21 14.25
C ASP A 55 8.15 0.13 14.98
N ALA A 56 7.05 0.76 15.40
CA ALA A 56 7.11 2.11 15.94
C ALA A 56 7.69 2.21 17.35
N PHE A 57 7.63 1.15 18.15
CA PHE A 57 7.94 1.24 19.57
C PHE A 57 9.42 0.95 19.84
N CYS A 58 10.10 1.92 20.44
CA CYS A 58 11.50 1.79 20.80
C CYS A 58 11.71 0.63 21.79
N PRO A 59 12.62 -0.33 21.51
CA PRO A 59 12.85 -1.51 22.35
C PRO A 59 13.48 -1.19 23.72
N HIS A 60 13.81 0.09 23.99
CA HIS A 60 14.24 0.53 25.30
C HIS A 60 13.08 0.56 26.31
N LEU A 61 12.13 1.50 26.14
CA LEU A 61 11.01 1.70 27.07
C LEU A 61 9.69 2.04 26.34
N GLY A 62 9.56 1.68 25.06
CA GLY A 62 8.28 1.74 24.33
C GLY A 62 7.87 3.12 23.83
N ALA A 63 8.78 4.09 23.71
CA ALA A 63 8.46 5.36 23.07
C ALA A 63 8.13 5.15 21.59
N HIS A 64 7.06 5.79 21.10
CA HIS A 64 6.65 5.69 19.70
C HIS A 64 7.52 6.60 18.81
N LEU A 65 8.36 6.02 17.97
CA LEU A 65 9.32 6.72 17.10
C LEU A 65 8.64 7.61 16.06
N GLY A 66 7.47 7.22 15.56
CA GLY A 66 6.67 8.07 14.65
C GLY A 66 6.08 9.33 15.29
N HIS A 67 6.18 9.50 16.62
CA HIS A 67 5.70 10.67 17.34
C HIS A 67 6.86 11.40 18.00
N GLY A 68 7.45 12.34 17.27
CA GLY A 68 8.57 13.16 17.75
C GLY A 68 9.96 12.56 17.53
N GLY A 69 10.07 11.36 16.94
CA GLY A 69 11.36 10.86 16.48
C GLY A 69 11.96 11.77 15.42
N VAL A 70 13.29 11.87 15.44
CA VAL A 70 14.05 12.77 14.58
C VAL A 70 14.96 11.95 13.70
N VAL A 71 14.91 12.16 12.39
CA VAL A 71 15.86 11.56 11.47
C VAL A 71 17.13 12.40 11.48
N LYS A 72 18.27 11.75 11.74
CA LYS A 72 19.59 12.37 11.64
C LYS A 72 20.65 11.31 11.34
N GLN A 73 21.64 11.67 10.54
CA GLN A 73 22.77 10.80 10.21
C GLN A 73 22.34 9.43 9.66
N CYS A 74 21.33 9.41 8.80
CA CYS A 74 20.67 8.23 8.23
C CYS A 74 20.14 7.25 9.27
N GLN A 75 19.70 7.76 10.42
CA GLN A 75 19.17 6.98 11.54
C GLN A 75 17.96 7.68 12.13
N ILE A 76 17.11 6.93 12.82
CA ILE A 76 16.01 7.48 13.59
C ILE A 76 16.38 7.58 15.08
N GLU A 77 16.26 8.78 15.62
CA GLU A 77 16.45 9.09 17.03
C GLU A 77 15.14 8.93 17.81
N CYS A 78 15.21 8.15 18.88
CA CYS A 78 14.10 7.99 19.80
C CYS A 78 13.83 9.30 20.58
N PRO A 79 12.59 9.80 20.58
CA PRO A 79 12.24 11.09 21.22
C PRO A 79 12.40 11.09 22.74
N PHE A 80 12.51 9.91 23.36
CA PHE A 80 12.54 9.81 24.81
C PHE A 80 13.96 9.92 25.37
N HIS A 81 14.91 9.16 24.83
CA HIS A 81 16.27 9.06 25.38
C HIS A 81 17.37 9.21 24.33
N GLY A 82 17.04 9.61 23.11
CA GLY A 82 18.00 9.87 22.05
C GLY A 82 18.72 8.63 21.49
N TRP A 83 18.23 7.41 21.78
CA TRP A 83 18.79 6.19 21.19
C TRP A 83 18.63 6.24 19.67
N LEU A 84 19.69 5.91 18.94
CA LEU A 84 19.67 5.86 17.48
C LEU A 84 19.49 4.44 16.99
N PHE A 85 18.72 4.31 15.91
CA PHE A 85 18.51 3.06 15.17
C PHE A 85 18.70 3.32 13.68
N ASP A 86 19.41 2.41 12.99
CA ASP A 86 19.61 2.47 11.53
C ASP A 86 18.42 1.87 10.75
N GLY A 87 18.52 1.86 9.42
CA GLY A 87 17.52 1.29 8.50
C GLY A 87 17.29 -0.20 8.72
N GLU A 88 18.33 -0.93 9.17
CA GLU A 88 18.28 -2.34 9.54
C GLU A 88 17.75 -2.57 10.97
N GLY A 89 17.40 -1.50 11.67
CA GLY A 89 16.78 -1.49 13.00
C GLY A 89 17.76 -1.73 14.15
N ALA A 90 19.06 -1.80 13.89
CA ALA A 90 20.06 -2.03 14.92
C ALA A 90 20.27 -0.77 15.77
N ASN A 91 20.44 -0.94 17.09
CA ASN A 91 20.86 0.17 17.94
C ASN A 91 22.33 0.53 17.66
N THR A 92 22.53 1.69 17.05
CA THR A 92 23.83 2.21 16.59
C THR A 92 24.48 3.16 17.58
N ALA A 93 23.69 3.85 18.41
CA ALA A 93 24.20 4.74 19.44
C ALA A 93 23.26 4.87 20.63
N ILE A 94 23.87 5.10 21.79
CA ILE A 94 23.20 5.53 23.01
C ILE A 94 23.98 6.77 23.48
N PRO A 95 23.41 7.99 23.41
CA PRO A 95 24.19 9.23 23.55
C PRO A 95 25.03 9.37 24.83
N TYR A 96 24.64 8.66 25.88
CA TYR A 96 25.24 8.71 27.21
C TYR A 96 25.94 7.39 27.59
N SER A 97 26.30 6.55 26.62
CA SER A 97 26.99 5.27 26.84
C SER A 97 28.01 5.01 25.74
N GLU A 98 29.19 4.49 26.12
CA GLU A 98 30.21 4.03 25.17
C GLU A 98 29.82 2.71 24.46
N ARG A 99 28.74 2.07 24.92
CA ARG A 99 28.25 0.79 24.41
C ARG A 99 26.86 0.95 23.81
N THR A 100 26.60 0.23 22.72
CA THR A 100 25.27 0.00 22.16
C THR A 100 24.65 -1.27 22.73
N ASN A 101 23.34 -1.44 22.54
CA ASN A 101 22.62 -2.65 22.90
C ASN A 101 22.28 -3.50 21.66
N LYS A 102 23.13 -4.48 21.35
CA LYS A 102 22.95 -5.40 20.20
C LYS A 102 21.66 -6.24 20.24
N LYS A 103 20.99 -6.34 21.40
CA LYS A 103 19.71 -7.04 21.54
C LYS A 103 18.51 -6.12 21.32
N ALA A 104 18.69 -4.81 21.48
CA ALA A 104 17.66 -3.82 21.20
C ALA A 104 17.64 -3.57 19.69
N LYS A 105 16.75 -4.28 18.99
CA LYS A 105 16.58 -4.18 17.55
C LYS A 105 15.12 -3.88 17.22
N LEU A 106 14.88 -2.92 16.33
CA LEU A 106 13.57 -2.70 15.73
C LEU A 106 13.33 -3.78 14.67
N LYS A 107 12.10 -4.29 14.61
CA LYS A 107 11.67 -5.07 13.45
C LYS A 107 11.59 -4.12 12.25
N THR A 108 12.10 -4.57 11.12
CA THR A 108 12.12 -3.83 9.87
C THR A 108 11.32 -4.58 8.82
N TYR A 109 10.71 -3.84 7.90
CA TYR A 109 9.97 -4.41 6.77
C TYR A 109 10.75 -4.10 5.49
N PRO A 110 10.90 -5.04 4.54
CA PRO A 110 11.41 -4.71 3.22
C PRO A 110 10.58 -3.58 2.61
N VAL A 111 11.23 -2.58 2.03
CA VAL A 111 10.58 -1.38 1.47
C VAL A 111 10.87 -1.28 -0.02
N THR A 112 9.87 -0.86 -0.79
CA THR A 112 10.06 -0.41 -2.16
C THR A 112 9.20 0.83 -2.42
N GLU A 113 9.76 1.80 -3.12
CA GLU A 113 9.07 3.03 -3.46
C GLU A 113 8.83 3.09 -4.96
N VAL A 114 7.56 3.04 -5.36
CA VAL A 114 7.17 2.92 -6.76
C VAL A 114 5.73 3.39 -6.95
N ASN A 115 5.42 3.91 -8.13
CA ASN A 115 4.05 4.33 -8.51
C ASN A 115 3.41 5.35 -7.56
N GLY A 116 4.23 6.22 -6.93
CA GLY A 116 3.75 7.25 -5.99
C GLY A 116 3.51 6.77 -4.56
N PHE A 117 3.82 5.50 -4.25
CA PHE A 117 3.63 4.91 -2.93
C PHE A 117 4.93 4.37 -2.34
N ILE A 118 5.00 4.38 -1.02
CA ILE A 118 5.98 3.63 -0.23
C ILE A 118 5.31 2.33 0.19
N PHE A 119 5.73 1.22 -0.43
CA PHE A 119 5.27 -0.13 -0.11
C PHE A 119 6.18 -0.78 0.92
N ALA A 120 5.57 -1.50 1.86
CA ALA A 120 6.27 -2.40 2.77
C ALA A 120 5.76 -3.84 2.55
N TRP A 121 6.68 -4.80 2.60
CA TRP A 121 6.37 -6.21 2.49
C TRP A 121 5.91 -6.75 3.84
N PHE A 122 4.70 -7.30 3.89
CA PHE A 122 4.18 -7.99 5.05
C PHE A 122 4.11 -9.49 4.80
N HIS A 123 4.61 -10.26 5.75
CA HIS A 123 4.42 -11.71 5.81
C HIS A 123 4.16 -12.12 7.26
N PRO A 124 3.15 -12.96 7.56
CA PRO A 124 2.83 -13.36 8.93
C PRO A 124 3.95 -14.16 9.62
N LEU A 125 4.87 -14.72 8.84
CA LEU A 125 6.04 -15.48 9.30
C LEU A 125 7.38 -14.75 9.03
N ASP A 126 7.34 -13.47 8.67
CA ASP A 126 8.54 -12.66 8.38
C ASP A 126 9.45 -13.27 7.30
N GLU A 127 8.86 -13.84 6.25
CA GLU A 127 9.60 -14.31 5.08
C GLU A 127 9.88 -13.15 4.11
N GLU A 128 10.99 -13.25 3.37
CA GLU A 128 11.41 -12.27 2.37
C GLU A 128 10.41 -12.13 1.20
N PRO A 129 10.42 -10.98 0.50
CA PRO A 129 9.57 -10.75 -0.66
C PRO A 129 9.74 -11.82 -1.73
N ARG A 130 8.60 -12.35 -2.22
CA ARG A 130 8.58 -13.39 -3.26
C ARG A 130 8.47 -12.83 -4.68
N TRP A 131 8.18 -11.54 -4.82
CA TRP A 131 8.15 -10.81 -6.08
C TRP A 131 8.56 -9.35 -5.84
N ALA A 132 9.00 -8.68 -6.91
CA ALA A 132 9.23 -7.25 -6.90
C ALA A 132 7.97 -6.50 -7.33
N MET A 133 7.84 -5.25 -6.88
CA MET A 133 6.86 -4.34 -7.48
C MET A 133 7.43 -3.76 -8.76
N GLU A 134 6.58 -3.62 -9.78
CA GLU A 134 6.97 -3.08 -11.08
C GLU A 134 6.44 -1.65 -11.25
N PRO A 135 7.23 -0.75 -11.88
CA PRO A 135 6.74 0.56 -12.24
C PRO A 135 5.67 0.47 -13.32
N VAL A 136 4.59 1.24 -13.16
CA VAL A 136 3.60 1.45 -14.20
C VAL A 136 4.22 2.41 -15.21
N THR A 137 4.68 1.88 -16.34
CA THR A 137 5.41 2.67 -17.33
C THR A 137 4.60 3.81 -17.93
N ASP A 138 3.29 3.63 -18.04
CA ASP A 138 2.37 4.60 -18.66
C ASP A 138 2.32 5.93 -17.89
N ILE A 139 2.41 5.89 -16.55
CA ILE A 139 2.37 7.11 -15.71
C ILE A 139 3.73 7.82 -15.64
N LEU A 140 4.74 7.31 -16.34
CA LEU A 140 6.07 7.91 -16.46
C LEU A 140 6.24 8.67 -17.77
N THR A 141 5.25 8.64 -18.67
CA THR A 141 5.25 9.41 -19.92
C THR A 141 4.51 10.73 -19.74
N ASP A 142 4.71 11.66 -20.68
CA ASP A 142 3.98 12.93 -20.73
C ASP A 142 2.56 12.78 -21.31
N ASP A 143 2.12 11.55 -21.62
CA ASP A 143 0.81 11.28 -22.24
C ASP A 143 -0.36 11.39 -21.24
N PHE A 144 -0.06 11.27 -19.94
CA PHE A 144 -1.05 11.32 -18.87
C PHE A 144 -0.75 12.44 -17.87
N VAL A 145 -1.80 13.09 -17.36
CA VAL A 145 -1.72 14.13 -16.33
C VAL A 145 -2.29 13.60 -15.02
N GLY A 146 -1.59 13.83 -13.91
CA GLY A 146 -2.04 13.41 -12.59
C GLY A 146 -0.90 13.22 -11.58
N PRO A 147 -1.14 12.47 -10.48
CA PRO A 147 -2.42 11.86 -10.13
C PRO A 147 -3.38 12.81 -9.41
N LYS A 148 -4.69 12.62 -9.65
CA LYS A 148 -5.72 13.01 -8.68
C LYS A 148 -5.84 11.92 -7.63
N LYS A 149 -5.52 12.25 -6.37
CA LYS A 149 -5.48 11.29 -5.26
C LYS A 149 -6.77 11.29 -4.45
N THR A 150 -7.24 10.10 -4.07
CA THR A 150 -8.28 9.92 -3.03
C THR A 150 -7.91 8.77 -2.10
N ARG A 151 -8.41 8.83 -0.86
CA ARG A 151 -8.15 7.85 0.20
C ARG A 151 -9.46 7.53 0.92
N HIS A 152 -9.70 6.25 1.17
CA HIS A 152 -10.92 5.76 1.78
C HIS A 152 -10.60 4.66 2.79
N VAL A 153 -11.23 4.69 3.95
CA VAL A 153 -11.24 3.57 4.90
C VAL A 153 -12.55 2.82 4.72
N VAL A 154 -12.45 1.52 4.45
CA VAL A 154 -13.58 0.61 4.29
C VAL A 154 -13.63 -0.30 5.51
N GLU A 155 -14.77 -0.33 6.18
CA GLU A 155 -15.07 -1.23 7.32
C GLU A 155 -15.33 -2.67 6.82
N ALA A 156 -14.34 -3.21 6.09
CA ALA A 156 -14.32 -4.59 5.64
C ALA A 156 -12.88 -5.14 5.58
N GLY A 157 -12.76 -6.46 5.77
CA GLY A 157 -11.52 -7.18 5.52
C GLY A 157 -11.12 -7.10 4.04
N ILE A 158 -9.81 -7.07 3.78
CA ILE A 158 -9.27 -6.85 2.41
C ILE A 158 -9.76 -7.88 1.39
N GLN A 159 -10.12 -9.09 1.81
CA GLN A 159 -10.66 -10.11 0.92
C GLN A 159 -11.98 -9.66 0.26
N GLU A 160 -12.85 -8.96 0.99
CA GLU A 160 -14.10 -8.42 0.44
C GLU A 160 -13.82 -7.42 -0.68
N MET A 161 -12.72 -6.66 -0.57
CA MET A 161 -12.28 -5.76 -1.63
C MET A 161 -11.86 -6.53 -2.89
N ALA A 162 -11.21 -7.68 -2.71
CA ALA A 162 -10.74 -8.53 -3.79
C ALA A 162 -11.88 -9.25 -4.55
N GLU A 163 -13.04 -9.49 -3.92
CA GLU A 163 -14.18 -10.16 -4.57
C GLU A 163 -14.74 -9.38 -5.77
N ASN A 164 -14.55 -8.06 -5.82
CA ASN A 164 -14.90 -7.23 -6.98
C ASN A 164 -14.18 -7.66 -8.27
N ALA A 165 -13.03 -8.33 -8.17
CA ALA A 165 -12.23 -8.72 -9.33
C ALA A 165 -12.94 -9.74 -10.25
N VAL A 166 -13.92 -10.49 -9.73
CA VAL A 166 -14.65 -11.52 -10.48
C VAL A 166 -16.15 -11.22 -10.65
N ASP A 167 -16.64 -10.14 -10.03
CA ASP A 167 -18.04 -9.72 -10.17
C ASP A 167 -18.17 -8.72 -11.33
N SER A 168 -18.49 -9.18 -12.54
CA SER A 168 -18.74 -8.24 -13.65
C SER A 168 -20.07 -7.49 -13.50
N ALA A 169 -21.03 -8.03 -12.74
CA ALA A 169 -22.38 -7.48 -12.66
C ALA A 169 -22.42 -6.14 -11.90
N HIS A 170 -21.53 -5.93 -10.92
CA HIS A 170 -21.49 -4.68 -10.17
C HIS A 170 -21.20 -3.45 -11.03
N PHE A 171 -20.54 -3.59 -12.19
CA PHE A 171 -20.34 -2.47 -13.11
C PHE A 171 -21.66 -1.81 -13.53
N ARG A 172 -22.68 -2.62 -13.82
CA ARG A 172 -24.00 -2.11 -14.21
C ARG A 172 -24.70 -1.38 -13.06
N TYR A 173 -24.64 -1.93 -11.85
CA TYR A 173 -25.50 -1.47 -10.74
C TYR A 173 -24.80 -0.49 -9.79
N VAL A 174 -23.49 -0.60 -9.60
CA VAL A 174 -22.68 0.27 -8.74
C VAL A 174 -22.03 1.38 -9.56
N HIS A 175 -21.39 1.04 -10.69
CA HIS A 175 -20.74 2.03 -11.56
C HIS A 175 -21.68 2.67 -12.58
N ASN A 176 -22.95 2.24 -12.63
CA ASN A 176 -23.97 2.74 -13.55
C ASN A 176 -23.56 2.67 -15.02
N THR A 177 -22.81 1.63 -15.40
CA THR A 177 -22.52 1.36 -16.82
C THR A 177 -23.81 0.95 -17.54
N ALA A 178 -23.87 1.20 -18.85
CA ALA A 178 -25.07 0.90 -19.64
C ALA A 178 -25.37 -0.62 -19.70
N GLU A 179 -24.32 -1.43 -19.76
CA GLU A 179 -24.37 -2.88 -19.85
C GLU A 179 -23.30 -3.48 -18.94
N VAL A 180 -23.49 -4.76 -18.58
CA VAL A 180 -22.45 -5.56 -17.91
C VAL A 180 -21.30 -5.75 -18.91
N PRO A 181 -20.05 -5.44 -18.53
CA PRO A 181 -18.90 -5.62 -19.41
C PRO A 181 -18.75 -7.08 -19.84
N GLU A 182 -18.33 -7.28 -21.09
CA GLU A 182 -17.95 -8.60 -21.58
C GLU A 182 -16.49 -8.86 -21.20
N ILE A 183 -16.26 -9.79 -20.28
CA ILE A 183 -14.90 -10.24 -19.95
C ILE A 183 -14.40 -11.10 -21.13
N VAL A 184 -13.36 -10.64 -21.81
CA VAL A 184 -12.75 -11.34 -22.95
C VAL A 184 -11.52 -12.14 -22.55
N ARG A 185 -10.89 -11.79 -21.43
CA ARG A 185 -9.72 -12.48 -20.90
C ARG A 185 -9.70 -12.39 -19.38
N TYR A 186 -9.37 -13.51 -18.73
CA TYR A 186 -9.06 -13.56 -17.31
C TYR A 186 -7.95 -14.59 -17.07
N ASP A 187 -6.76 -14.13 -16.69
CA ASP A 187 -5.60 -14.97 -16.41
C ASP A 187 -5.11 -14.78 -14.98
N MET A 188 -4.54 -15.84 -14.42
CA MET A 188 -3.83 -15.78 -13.14
C MET A 188 -2.47 -16.46 -13.29
N GLU A 189 -1.42 -15.70 -13.01
CA GLU A 189 -0.03 -16.16 -13.08
C GLU A 189 0.70 -15.83 -11.78
N ALA A 190 0.93 -16.85 -10.95
CA ALA A 190 1.55 -16.73 -9.63
C ALA A 190 0.88 -15.67 -8.74
N HIS A 191 1.49 -14.50 -8.59
CA HIS A 191 1.02 -13.39 -7.75
C HIS A 191 0.23 -12.34 -8.54
N GLN A 192 0.07 -12.51 -9.86
CA GLN A 192 -0.58 -11.55 -10.74
C GLN A 192 -1.91 -12.10 -11.27
N THR A 193 -2.87 -11.20 -11.42
CA THR A 193 -4.12 -11.46 -12.14
C THR A 193 -4.31 -10.41 -13.22
N PHE A 194 -4.83 -10.84 -14.36
CA PHE A 194 -5.11 -9.99 -15.51
C PHE A 194 -6.54 -10.18 -15.94
N MET A 195 -7.27 -9.09 -16.13
CA MET A 195 -8.62 -9.10 -16.67
C MET A 195 -8.71 -8.07 -17.79
N GLU A 196 -9.24 -8.49 -18.94
CA GLU A 196 -9.59 -7.59 -20.04
C GLU A 196 -11.09 -7.70 -20.28
N SER A 197 -11.74 -6.55 -20.41
CA SER A 197 -13.17 -6.50 -20.69
C SER A 197 -13.51 -5.40 -21.69
N ILE A 198 -14.54 -5.65 -22.50
CA ILE A 198 -15.10 -4.69 -23.44
C ILE A 198 -16.23 -3.94 -22.74
N GLN A 199 -16.14 -2.61 -22.77
CA GLN A 199 -17.17 -1.73 -22.24
C GLN A 199 -17.72 -0.83 -23.35
N LYS A 200 -19.04 -0.80 -23.49
CA LYS A 200 -19.73 0.11 -24.40
C LYS A 200 -20.13 1.37 -23.66
N PHE A 201 -19.80 2.52 -24.24
CA PHE A 201 -20.11 3.84 -23.72
C PHE A 201 -21.11 4.55 -24.64
N PRO A 202 -22.38 4.71 -24.22
CA PRO A 202 -23.34 5.50 -24.99
C PRO A 202 -22.95 6.98 -24.94
N THR A 203 -22.73 7.59 -26.11
CA THR A 203 -22.49 9.04 -26.22
C THR A 203 -23.57 9.69 -27.08
N PRO A 204 -23.75 11.02 -27.02
CA PRO A 204 -24.64 11.74 -27.94
C PRO A 204 -24.32 11.54 -29.43
N ARG A 205 -23.12 11.04 -29.76
CA ARG A 205 -22.65 10.81 -31.15
C ARG A 205 -22.67 9.33 -31.56
N GLY A 206 -23.21 8.45 -30.72
CA GLY A 206 -23.21 7.00 -30.92
C GLY A 206 -22.50 6.24 -29.80
N VAL A 207 -22.46 4.92 -29.91
CA VAL A 207 -21.79 4.06 -28.94
C VAL A 207 -20.30 4.02 -29.28
N VAL A 208 -19.45 4.34 -28.30
CA VAL A 208 -18.01 4.14 -28.37
C VAL A 208 -17.70 2.83 -27.65
N GLU A 209 -17.00 1.92 -28.32
CA GLU A 209 -16.47 0.73 -27.69
C GLU A 209 -15.12 1.07 -27.07
N GLY A 210 -14.96 0.74 -25.79
CA GLY A 210 -13.73 0.89 -25.06
C GLY A 210 -13.39 -0.37 -24.28
N GLN A 211 -12.30 -0.30 -23.52
CA GLN A 211 -11.76 -1.45 -22.80
C GLN A 211 -11.45 -1.08 -21.36
N ILE A 212 -11.64 -2.05 -20.47
CA ILE A 212 -11.19 -1.97 -19.08
C ILE A 212 -10.24 -3.13 -18.85
N ASN A 213 -8.96 -2.80 -18.68
CA ASN A 213 -7.88 -3.76 -18.47
C ASN A 213 -7.36 -3.60 -17.05
N ALA A 214 -7.63 -4.59 -16.19
CA ALA A 214 -7.18 -4.61 -14.80
C ALA A 214 -6.03 -5.60 -14.63
N GLN A 215 -4.99 -5.17 -13.92
CA GLN A 215 -3.88 -5.99 -13.46
C GLN A 215 -3.80 -5.86 -11.94
N GLN A 216 -3.72 -6.98 -11.22
CA GLN A 216 -3.37 -6.97 -9.81
C GLN A 216 -1.97 -7.53 -9.61
N MET A 217 -1.23 -6.93 -8.68
CA MET A 217 0.14 -7.34 -8.31
C MET A 217 0.13 -7.72 -6.83
N GLY A 218 -0.22 -8.97 -6.55
CA GLY A 218 -0.54 -9.43 -5.21
C GLY A 218 -1.82 -8.77 -4.65
N PRO A 219 -2.08 -8.92 -3.34
CA PRO A 219 -3.32 -8.47 -2.72
C PRO A 219 -3.41 -6.95 -2.48
N GLY A 220 -2.27 -6.25 -2.51
CA GLY A 220 -2.17 -4.87 -2.04
C GLY A 220 -2.14 -3.81 -3.14
N SER A 221 -2.05 -4.19 -4.42
CA SER A 221 -1.87 -3.27 -5.54
C SER A 221 -2.68 -3.70 -6.77
N SER A 222 -3.35 -2.74 -7.41
CA SER A 222 -3.99 -2.95 -8.70
C SER A 222 -3.87 -1.73 -9.61
N ILE A 223 -3.82 -2.01 -10.90
CA ILE A 223 -3.72 -1.03 -11.97
C ILE A 223 -4.86 -1.29 -12.93
N VAL A 224 -5.69 -0.29 -13.18
CA VAL A 224 -6.81 -0.38 -14.13
C VAL A 224 -6.62 0.67 -15.21
N ARG A 225 -6.57 0.22 -16.46
CA ARG A 225 -6.51 1.06 -17.65
C ARG A 225 -7.87 1.09 -18.30
N PHE A 226 -8.42 2.29 -18.44
CA PHE A 226 -9.68 2.54 -19.13
C PHE A 226 -9.33 3.18 -20.47
N ASN A 227 -9.81 2.58 -21.57
CA ASN A 227 -9.65 3.11 -22.92
C ASN A 227 -11.02 3.40 -23.52
N GLY A 228 -11.10 4.35 -24.47
CA GLY A 228 -12.28 4.55 -25.30
C GLY A 228 -12.57 6.02 -25.58
N ILE A 229 -13.31 6.69 -24.70
CA ILE A 229 -13.65 8.10 -24.87
C ILE A 229 -12.46 8.99 -24.49
N ILE A 230 -11.90 8.74 -23.31
CA ILE A 230 -10.69 9.35 -22.76
C ILE A 230 -9.94 8.21 -22.08
N ASP A 231 -8.65 8.14 -22.32
CA ASP A 231 -7.82 7.12 -21.67
C ASP A 231 -7.54 7.55 -20.23
N THR A 232 -7.62 6.62 -19.29
CA THR A 232 -7.44 6.91 -17.86
C THR A 232 -6.76 5.73 -17.20
N ILE A 233 -5.86 6.01 -16.26
CA ILE A 233 -5.17 5.00 -15.47
C ILE A 233 -5.52 5.22 -14.01
N LEU A 234 -6.01 4.16 -13.38
CA LEU A 234 -6.16 4.07 -11.94
C LEU A 234 -5.04 3.18 -11.40
N VAL A 235 -4.11 3.78 -10.67
CA VAL A 235 -3.22 3.01 -9.79
C VAL A 235 -3.80 3.04 -8.39
N SER A 236 -3.98 1.89 -7.79
CA SER A 236 -4.63 1.78 -6.48
C SER A 236 -3.87 0.84 -5.56
N ALA A 237 -3.87 1.20 -4.27
CA ALA A 237 -3.30 0.36 -3.22
C ALA A 237 -4.34 0.12 -2.13
N SER A 238 -4.48 -1.12 -1.68
CA SER A 238 -5.37 -1.50 -0.58
C SER A 238 -4.55 -2.17 0.52
N THR A 239 -4.63 -1.65 1.74
CA THR A 239 -3.80 -2.13 2.87
C THR A 239 -4.68 -2.42 4.08
N PRO A 240 -4.60 -3.63 4.68
CA PRO A 240 -5.34 -3.92 5.90
C PRO A 240 -4.85 -3.03 7.06
N ILE A 241 -5.75 -2.25 7.65
CA ILE A 241 -5.48 -1.54 8.89
C ILE A 241 -5.58 -2.54 10.05
N THR A 242 -6.73 -3.21 10.15
CA THR A 242 -7.04 -4.30 11.10
C THR A 242 -7.51 -5.55 10.34
N GLY A 243 -8.11 -6.52 11.02
CA GLY A 243 -8.79 -7.65 10.38
C GLY A 243 -10.10 -7.29 9.66
N ASP A 244 -10.71 -6.16 10.04
CA ASP A 244 -12.03 -5.71 9.59
C ASP A 244 -12.04 -4.31 9.00
N GLN A 245 -10.87 -3.65 8.90
CA GLN A 245 -10.71 -2.36 8.24
C GLN A 245 -9.60 -2.40 7.20
N THR A 246 -9.87 -1.84 6.02
CA THR A 246 -8.92 -1.73 4.92
C THR A 246 -8.87 -0.28 4.46
N GLU A 247 -7.68 0.28 4.31
CA GLU A 247 -7.49 1.56 3.63
C GLU A 247 -7.23 1.32 2.15
N THR A 248 -8.00 1.98 1.29
CA THR A 248 -7.77 1.99 -0.15
C THR A 248 -7.41 3.40 -0.62
N ARG A 249 -6.34 3.51 -1.39
CA ARG A 249 -5.88 4.74 -2.04
C ARG A 249 -6.00 4.60 -3.54
N PHE A 250 -6.43 5.68 -4.18
CA PHE A 250 -6.63 5.76 -5.63
C PHE A 250 -5.88 6.94 -6.20
N HIS A 251 -5.03 6.68 -7.19
CA HIS A 251 -4.32 7.67 -8.00
C HIS A 251 -4.86 7.57 -9.43
N PHE A 252 -5.63 8.59 -9.83
CA PHE A 252 -6.19 8.68 -11.17
C PHE A 252 -5.34 9.59 -12.05
N TYR A 253 -4.97 9.09 -13.22
CA TYR A 253 -4.25 9.78 -14.28
C TYR A 253 -5.15 9.83 -15.52
N VAL A 254 -5.21 10.97 -16.19
CA VAL A 254 -6.10 11.24 -17.34
C VAL A 254 -5.32 11.88 -18.47
#